data_AF-A0A0W0VB37-F1
#
_entry.id   AF-A0A0W0VB37-F1
#
_cell.length_a   1.000
_cell.length_b   1.000
_cell.length_c   1.000
_cell.angle_alpha   90.00
_cell.angle_beta   90.00
_cell.angle_gamma   90.00
#
_symmetry.space_group_name_H-M   'P 1'
#
loop_
_entity.id
_entity.type
_entity.pdbx_description
1 polymer ?
#
loop_
_entity_poly.entity_id
_entity_poly.type
_entity_poly.pdbx_seq_one_letter_code
_entity_poly.pdbx_strand_id
1 'polypeptide(L)' 'MEGLSKFSDDVLNQAIVECRDFCEMPPSLPQLIRICRDIKKRNNVYVTPEEVAPASAELAEANIKQCKAFLF' A
#
# COMPACT_ATOMS: atom_id res chain seq x y z
N MET A 1 -3.75 16.35 -19.95
CA MET A 1 -3.00 15.77 -18.81
C MET A 1 -3.84 15.63 -17.53
N GLU A 2 -5.16 15.82 -17.57
CA GLU A 2 -6.01 15.77 -16.36
C GLU A 2 -6.14 14.39 -15.70
N GLY A 3 -5.89 13.30 -16.43
CA GLY A 3 -6.04 11.95 -15.91
C GLY A 3 -4.95 11.51 -14.92
N LEU A 4 -3.76 12.12 -14.99
CA LEU A 4 -2.59 11.72 -14.20
C LEU A 4 -2.32 12.65 -13.01
N SER A 5 -2.92 13.85 -12.98
CA SER A 5 -2.72 14.86 -11.91
C SER A 5 -3.14 14.40 -10.52
N LYS A 6 -3.92 13.31 -10.42
CA LYS A 6 -4.38 12.71 -9.16
C LYS A 6 -3.40 11.71 -8.53
N PHE A 7 -2.27 11.44 -9.19
CA PHE A 7 -1.22 10.56 -8.70
C PHE A 7 -0.02 11.41 -8.26
N SER A 8 0.68 10.97 -7.22
CA SER A 8 1.94 11.60 -6.81
C SER A 8 3.04 11.30 -7.82
N ASP A 9 4.08 12.15 -7.83
CA ASP A 9 5.24 11.97 -8.70
C ASP A 9 5.94 10.62 -8.45
N ASP A 10 5.97 10.14 -7.21
CA ASP A 10 6.54 8.82 -6.87
C ASP A 10 5.81 7.68 -7.59
N VAL A 11 4.46 7.72 -7.57
CA VAL A 11 3.64 6.72 -8.27
C VAL A 11 3.84 6.81 -9.77
N LEU A 12 3.96 8.03 -10.31
CA LEU A 12 4.16 8.26 -11.73
C LEU A 12 5.56 7.78 -12.19
N ASN A 13 6.61 8.08 -11.43
CA ASN A 13 7.97 7.65 -11.70
C ASN A 13 8.08 6.12 -11.65
N GLN A 14 7.46 5.47 -10.65
CA GLN A 14 7.41 4.02 -10.59
C GLN A 14 6.68 3.43 -11.80
N ALA A 15 5.56 4.04 -12.21
CA ALA A 15 4.81 3.59 -13.39
C ALA A 15 5.65 3.70 -14.67
N ILE A 16 6.44 4.77 -14.82
CA ILE A 16 7.34 4.97 -15.96
C ILE A 16 8.40 3.86 -16.00
N VAL A 17 9.02 3.54 -14.86
CA VAL A 17 10.01 2.46 -14.75
C VAL A 17 9.39 1.11 -15.10
N GLU A 18 8.21 0.78 -14.53
CA GLU A 18 7.52 -0.47 -14.84
C GLU A 18 7.14 -0.58 -16.33
N CYS A 19 6.69 0.52 -16.95
CA CYS A 19 6.38 0.52 -18.37
C CYS A 19 7.64 0.34 -19.23
N ARG A 20 8.75 0.97 -18.87
CA ARG A 20 10.04 0.81 -19.57
C ARG A 20 10.52 -0.64 -19.54
N ASP A 21 10.39 -1.30 -18.39
CA ASP A 21 10.99 -2.62 -18.17
C ASP A 21 10.11 -3.77 -18.66
N PHE A 22 8.77 -3.60 -18.66
CA PHE A 22 7.82 -4.70 -18.89
C PHE A 22 6.82 -4.49 -20.02
N CYS A 23 6.71 -3.30 -20.61
CA CYS A 23 5.81 -3.07 -21.74
C CYS A 23 6.59 -3.08 -23.06
N GLU A 24 6.18 -3.93 -24.00
CA GLU A 24 6.77 -3.98 -25.36
C GLU A 24 6.55 -2.67 -26.14
N MET A 25 5.48 -1.93 -25.82
CA MET A 25 5.14 -0.65 -26.44
C MET A 25 4.77 0.40 -25.39
N PRO A 26 4.92 1.70 -25.68
CA PRO A 26 4.48 2.76 -24.79
C PRO A 26 2.99 2.63 -24.44
N PRO A 27 2.61 2.75 -23.16
CA PRO A 27 1.22 2.61 -22.76
C PRO A 27 0.38 3.78 -23.30
N SER A 28 -0.86 3.47 -23.66
CA SER A 28 -1.88 4.51 -23.82
C SER A 28 -2.20 5.19 -22.49
N LEU A 29 -2.73 6.42 -22.53
CA LEU A 29 -3.10 7.16 -21.33
C LEU A 29 -4.06 6.37 -20.40
N PRO A 30 -5.11 5.66 -20.89
CA PRO A 30 -5.93 4.82 -20.03
C PRO A 30 -5.17 3.65 -19.38
N GLN A 31 -4.23 3.03 -20.11
CA GLN A 31 -3.39 1.96 -19.58
C GLN A 31 -2.46 2.49 -18.48
N LEU A 32 -1.83 3.64 -18.69
CA LEU A 32 -0.97 4.27 -17.68
C LEU A 32 -1.75 4.66 -16.42
N ILE A 33 -2.97 5.19 -16.55
CA ILE A 33 -3.85 5.49 -15.41
C ILE A 33 -4.18 4.22 -14.60
N ARG A 34 -4.37 3.07 -15.27
CA ARG A 34 -4.58 1.78 -14.61
C ARG A 34 -3.34 1.36 -13.84
N ILE A 35 -2.17 1.44 -14.46
CA ILE A 35 -0.87 1.08 -13.84
C ILE A 35 -0.62 1.94 -12.59
N CYS A 36 -0.81 3.27 -12.68
CA CYS A 36 -0.68 4.15 -11.52
C CYS A 36 -1.66 3.79 -10.38
N ARG A 37 -2.89 3.35 -10.70
CA ARG A 37 -3.86 2.89 -9.70
C ARG A 37 -3.40 1.61 -9.01
N ASP A 38 -2.85 0.67 -9.79
CA ASP A 38 -2.36 -0.61 -9.28
C ASP A 38 -1.12 -0.42 -8.38
N ILE A 39 -0.20 0.48 -8.74
CA ILE A 39 0.94 0.89 -7.89
C ILE A 39 0.45 1.53 -6.60
N LYS A 40 -0.45 2.53 -6.69
CA LYS A 40 -1.00 3.19 -5.50
C LYS A 40 -1.70 2.19 -4.56
N LYS A 41 -2.42 1.20 -5.12
CA LYS A 41 -3.07 0.15 -4.34
C LYS A 41 -2.05 -0.75 -3.62
N ARG A 42 -0.95 -1.14 -4.29
CA ARG A 42 0.14 -1.93 -3.67
C ARG A 42 0.82 -1.17 -2.54
N ASN A 43 1.02 0.14 -2.71
CA ASN A 43 1.74 0.98 -1.73
C ASN A 43 0.86 1.42 -0.55
N ASN A 44 -0.47 1.36 -0.67
CA ASN A 44 -1.41 1.65 0.42
C ASN A 44 -1.64 0.46 1.37
N VAL A 45 -0.90 -0.65 1.23
CA VAL A 45 -0.90 -1.70 2.25
C VAL A 45 -0.31 -1.10 3.53
N TYR A 46 -1.05 -1.24 4.64
CA TYR A 46 -0.69 -0.69 5.94
C TYR A 46 0.74 -1.10 6.31
N VAL A 47 1.67 -0.14 6.27
CA VAL A 47 3.01 -0.30 6.84
C VAL A 47 2.86 -0.03 8.33
N THR A 48 2.91 -1.09 9.14
CA THR A 48 3.03 -0.93 10.59
C THR A 48 4.30 -0.10 10.85
N PRO A 49 4.20 1.05 11.54
CA PRO A 49 5.39 1.83 11.90
C PRO A 49 6.41 0.94 12.61
N GLU A 50 7.71 1.09 12.29
CA GLU A 50 8.78 0.32 12.95
C GLU A 50 8.77 0.48 14.47
N GLU A 51 8.31 1.62 14.96
CA GLU A 51 8.22 1.96 16.37
C GLU A 51 6.78 2.02 16.84
N VAL A 52 6.15 0.86 17.01
CA VAL A 52 4.91 0.79 17.81
C VAL A 52 5.32 0.74 19.27
N ALA A 53 4.94 1.76 20.04
CA ALA A 53 5.12 1.75 21.49
C ALA A 53 4.46 0.47 22.07
N PRO A 54 5.15 -0.28 22.96
CA PRO A 54 4.57 -1.46 23.54
C PRO A 54 3.26 -1.10 24.26
N ALA A 55 2.23 -1.93 24.08
CA ALA A 55 0.96 -1.77 24.78
C ALA A 55 1.18 -1.78 26.30
N SER A 56 0.33 -1.06 27.05
CA SER A 56 0.38 -1.13 28.52
C SER A 56 0.17 -2.56 28.99
N ALA A 57 0.80 -2.92 30.11
CA ALA A 57 0.71 -4.28 30.66
C ALA A 57 -0.75 -4.71 30.91
N GLU A 58 -1.58 -3.78 31.39
CA GLU A 58 -3.02 -3.99 31.62
C GLU A 58 -3.77 -4.33 30.34
N LEU A 59 -3.46 -3.63 29.24
CA LEU A 59 -4.10 -3.87 27.95
C LEU A 59 -3.66 -5.22 27.36
N ALA A 60 -2.38 -5.57 27.50
CA ALA A 60 -1.87 -6.86 27.06
C ALA A 60 -2.54 -8.01 27.83
N GLU A 61 -2.68 -7.90 29.15
CA GLU A 61 -3.30 -8.92 29.99
C GLU A 61 -4.79 -9.09 29.68
N ALA A 62 -5.53 -7.99 29.50
CA ALA A 62 -6.94 -8.03 29.12
C ALA A 62 -7.17 -8.75 27.78
N ASN A 63 -6.33 -8.45 26.78
CA ASN A 63 -6.40 -9.10 25.47
C ASN A 63 -6.03 -10.58 25.53
N ILE A 64 -4.97 -10.95 26.26
CA ILE A 64 -4.58 -12.35 26.46
C ILE A 64 -5.71 -13.14 27.12
N LYS A 65 -6.37 -12.55 28.12
CA LYS A 65 -7.52 -13.16 28.81
C LYS A 65 -8.70 -13.40 27.86
N GLN A 66 -9.02 -12.43 27.00
CA GLN A 66 -10.04 -12.60 25.97
C GLN A 66 -9.68 -13.71 24.98
N CYS A 67 -8.46 -13.74 24.46
CA CYS A 67 -8.03 -14.78 23.52
C CYS A 67 -8.14 -16.18 24.13
N LYS A 68 -7.77 -16.33 25.40
CA LYS A 68 -7.91 -17.60 26.13
C LYS A 68 -9.37 -18.04 26.29
N ALA A 69 -10.31 -17.10 26.45
CA ALA A 69 -11.73 -17.41 26.57
C ALA A 69 -12.37 -17.95 25.27
N PHE A 70 -11.72 -17.77 24.12
CA PHE A 70 -12.17 -18.36 22.85
C PHE A 70 -11.48 -19.71 22.54
N LEU A 71 -10.43 -20.05 23.27
CA LEU A 71 -9.65 -21.28 23.09
C LEU A 71 -10.06 -22.41 24.04
N PHE A 72 -10.90 -22.12 25.04
CA PHE A 72 -11.40 -23.08 26.03
C PHE A 72 -12.87 -22.84 26.37
#